data_AF-B0Z433-F1
#
_entry.id   AF-B0Z433-F1
#
_cell.length_a   1.000
_cell.length_b   1.000
_cell.length_c   1.000
_cell.angle_alpha   90.00
_cell.angle_beta   90.00
_cell.angle_gamma   90.00
#
_symmetry.space_group_name_H-M   'P 1'
#
loop_
_entity.id
_entity.type
_entity.pdbx_description
1 polymer ?
#
loop_
_entity_poly.entity_id
_entity_poly.type
_entity_poly.pdbx_seq_one_letter_code
_entity_poly.pdbx_strand_id
1 'polypeptide(L)' 'AWLQGWHGGTLVSDGYNVYKSLADNHPGITSACCWSHARRGFANLYKASREPRAAMALRKIAGLYRIEKLIRD' A
#
# COMPACT_ATOMS: atom_id res chain seq x y z
N ALA A 1 -13.18 5.68 22.60
CA ALA A 1 -12.85 6.38 21.34
C ALA A 1 -12.32 5.38 20.32
N TRP A 2 -12.40 5.66 19.01
CA TRP A 2 -11.74 4.82 18.00
C TRP A 2 -10.23 4.75 18.30
N LEU A 3 -9.63 3.56 18.19
CA LEU A 3 -8.22 3.26 18.47
C LEU A 3 -7.76 3.40 19.94
N GLN A 4 -8.67 3.48 20.91
CA GLN A 4 -8.30 3.49 22.32
C GLN A 4 -7.57 2.18 22.71
N GLY A 5 -6.37 2.29 23.28
CA GLY A 5 -5.52 1.13 23.62
C GLY A 5 -4.69 0.58 22.46
N TRP A 6 -4.69 1.22 21.29
CA TRP A 6 -3.76 0.89 20.23
C TRP A 6 -2.38 1.47 20.55
N HIS A 7 -1.38 0.60 20.74
CA HIS A 7 -0.02 0.98 21.14
C HIS A 7 1.00 0.87 20.00
N GLY A 8 0.53 0.62 18.77
CA GLY A 8 1.38 0.44 17.60
C GLY A 8 1.05 -0.82 16.79
N GLY A 9 1.86 -1.09 15.77
CA GLY A 9 1.68 -2.16 14.80
C GLY A 9 1.88 -1.65 13.37
N THR A 10 1.26 -2.32 12.40
CA THR A 10 1.32 -1.88 11.01
C THR A 10 0.21 -0.87 10.71
N LEU A 11 0.57 0.35 10.34
CA LEU A 11 -0.36 1.36 9.86
C LEU A 11 -0.41 1.36 8.34
N VAL A 12 -1.55 0.99 7.76
CA VAL A 12 -1.78 1.08 6.31
C VAL A 12 -2.28 2.47 5.94
N SER A 13 -1.55 3.20 5.09
CA SER A 13 -1.93 4.55 4.64
C SER A 13 -1.85 4.71 3.12
N ASP A 14 -2.32 5.85 2.60
CA ASP A 14 -2.18 6.23 1.19
C ASP A 14 -0.74 6.62 0.78
N GLY A 15 0.18 6.70 1.74
CA GLY A 15 1.55 7.14 1.54
C GLY A 15 1.73 8.65 1.67
N TYR A 16 0.75 9.38 2.22
CA TYR A 16 0.93 10.80 2.53
C TYR A 16 2.03 11.00 3.58
N ASN A 17 2.93 11.97 3.33
CA ASN A 17 4.15 12.17 4.12
C ASN A 17 3.89 12.43 5.61
N VAL A 18 2.71 12.95 5.98
CA VAL A 18 2.36 13.12 7.40
C VAL A 18 2.31 11.78 8.13
N TYR A 19 1.81 10.71 7.51
CA TYR A 19 1.81 9.38 8.13
C TYR A 19 3.22 8.78 8.26
N LYS A 20 4.14 9.18 7.38
CA LYS A 20 5.56 8.82 7.55
C LYS A 20 6.13 9.41 8.83
N SER A 21 5.86 10.69 9.10
CA SER A 21 6.30 11.32 10.36
C SER A 21 5.71 10.65 11.60
N LEU A 22 4.53 10.02 11.50
CA LEU A 22 3.97 9.23 12.59
C LEU A 22 4.84 7.99 12.89
N ALA A 23 5.26 7.25 11.87
CA ALA A 23 6.16 6.10 12.06
C ALA A 23 7.55 6.53 12.55
N ASP A 24 8.08 7.65 12.03
CA ASP A 24 9.40 8.16 12.41
C ASP A 24 9.45 8.60 13.89
N ASN A 25 8.35 9.15 14.42
CA ASN A 25 8.27 9.65 15.79
C ASN A 25 7.74 8.63 16.81
N HIS A 26 7.21 7.49 16.36
CA HIS A 26 6.61 6.48 17.22
C HIS A 26 7.21 5.09 16.92
N PRO A 27 8.23 4.64 17.68
CA PRO A 27 8.97 3.40 17.42
C PRO A 27 8.14 2.11 17.38
N GLY A 28 6.90 2.14 17.88
CA GLY A 28 5.95 1.02 17.80
C GLY A 28 5.16 0.94 16.50
N ILE A 29 5.30 1.90 15.60
CA ILE A 29 4.52 2.00 14.35
C ILE A 29 5.40 1.63 13.17
N THR A 30 5.00 0.59 12.44
CA THR A 30 5.52 0.27 11.12
C THR A 30 4.57 0.85 10.07
N SER A 31 5.07 1.73 9.21
CA SER A 31 4.26 2.23 8.08
C SER A 31 4.21 1.20 6.96
N ALA A 32 3.00 0.91 6.48
CA ALA A 32 2.75 0.19 5.24
C ALA A 32 1.97 1.11 4.29
N CYS A 33 2.50 1.40 3.11
CA CYS A 33 1.72 2.07 2.08
C CYS A 33 0.72 1.10 1.47
N CYS A 34 -0.45 1.59 1.06
CA CYS A 34 -1.47 0.71 0.49
C CYS A 34 -1.21 0.41 -1.00
N TRP A 35 -1.47 -0.86 -1.36
CA TRP A 35 -1.31 -1.34 -2.73
C TRP A 35 -2.23 -0.65 -3.73
N SER A 36 -3.41 -0.17 -3.30
CA SER A 36 -4.34 0.54 -4.17
C SER A 36 -3.77 1.87 -4.66
N HIS A 37 -3.10 2.63 -3.79
CA HIS A 37 -2.46 3.88 -4.19
C HIS A 37 -1.22 3.64 -5.06
N ALA A 38 -0.40 2.64 -4.72
CA ALA A 38 0.75 2.24 -5.55
C ALA A 38 0.32 1.82 -6.97
N ARG A 39 -0.74 0.99 -7.09
CA ARG A 39 -1.29 0.51 -8.36
C ARG A 39 -1.71 1.65 -9.29
N ARG A 40 -2.28 2.73 -8.74
CA ARG A 40 -2.76 3.88 -9.52
C ARG A 40 -1.64 4.53 -10.34
N GLY A 41 -0.46 4.70 -9.75
CA GLY A 41 0.70 5.28 -10.45
C GLY A 41 1.13 4.44 -11.66
N PHE A 42 1.27 3.12 -11.47
CA PHE A 42 1.61 2.21 -12.57
C PHE A 42 0.51 2.13 -13.63
N ALA A 43 -0.76 2.18 -13.24
CA ALA A 43 -1.88 2.21 -14.18
C ALA A 43 -1.83 3.45 -15.07
N ASN A 44 -1.56 4.63 -14.49
CA ASN A 44 -1.42 5.87 -15.24
C ASN A 44 -0.22 5.84 -16.19
N LEU A 45 0.95 5.38 -15.71
CA LEU A 45 2.14 5.23 -16.54
C LEU A 45 1.90 4.28 -17.72
N TYR A 46 1.29 3.11 -17.46
CA TYR A 46 0.99 2.16 -18.52
C TYR A 46 -0.01 2.72 -19.54
N LYS A 47 -1.02 3.47 -19.10
CA LYS A 47 -1.97 4.15 -20.01
C LYS A 47 -1.28 5.19 -20.89
N ALA A 48 -0.32 5.94 -20.34
CA ALA A 48 0.35 7.04 -21.04
C ALA A 48 1.35 6.55 -22.10
N SER A 49 2.14 5.51 -21.81
CA SER A 49 3.29 5.14 -22.64
C SER A 49 3.43 3.64 -22.93
N ARG A 50 2.51 2.80 -22.45
CA ARG A 50 2.60 1.33 -22.55
C ARG A 50 3.90 0.76 -21.97
N GLU A 51 4.47 1.45 -20.97
CA GLU A 51 5.74 1.07 -20.36
C GLU A 51 5.70 -0.39 -19.83
N PRO A 52 6.60 -1.28 -20.29
CA PRO A 52 6.53 -2.71 -19.96
C PRO A 52 6.70 -3.04 -18.47
N ARG A 53 7.50 -2.28 -17.72
CA ARG A 53 7.68 -2.48 -16.27
C ARG A 53 6.43 -2.08 -15.48
N ALA A 54 5.69 -1.07 -15.92
CA ALA A 54 4.39 -0.71 -15.37
C ALA A 54 3.37 -1.84 -15.56
N ALA A 55 3.33 -2.45 -16.75
CA ALA A 55 2.51 -3.64 -16.99
C ALA A 55 2.90 -4.81 -16.08
N MET A 56 4.21 -5.04 -15.88
CA MET A 56 4.72 -6.06 -14.96
C MET A 56 4.29 -5.77 -13.51
N ALA A 57 4.43 -4.54 -13.04
CA ALA A 57 4.03 -4.13 -11.70
C ALA A 57 2.52 -4.35 -11.48
N LEU A 58 1.68 -3.95 -12.44
CA LEU A 58 0.23 -4.19 -12.39
C LEU A 58 -0.12 -5.69 -12.27
N ARG A 59 0.55 -6.55 -13.05
CA ARG A 59 0.36 -8.01 -12.97
C ARG A 59 0.77 -8.57 -11.62
N LYS A 60 1.89 -8.12 -11.05
CA LYS A 60 2.37 -8.54 -9.73
C LYS A 60 1.39 -8.13 -8.63
N ILE A 61 0.93 -6.87 -8.63
CA ILE A 61 -0.07 -6.38 -7.65
C ILE A 61 -1.38 -7.17 -7.76
N ALA A 62 -1.85 -7.44 -8.99
CA ALA A 62 -3.03 -8.29 -9.19
C ALA A 62 -2.82 -9.74 -8.68
N GLY A 63 -1.58 -10.23 -8.69
CA GLY A 63 -1.20 -11.49 -8.02
C GLY A 63 -1.45 -11.44 -6.51
N LEU A 64 -1.04 -10.37 -5.84
CA LEU A 64 -1.24 -10.20 -4.39
C LEU A 64 -2.72 -10.22 -4.02
N TYR A 65 -3.58 -9.51 -4.75
CA TYR A 65 -5.03 -9.53 -4.48
C TYR A 65 -5.68 -10.89 -4.70
N ARG A 66 -5.17 -11.70 -5.64
CA ARG A 66 -5.64 -13.08 -5.84
C ARG A 66 -5.28 -13.96 -4.65
N ILE A 67 -4.06 -13.83 -4.14
CA ILE A 67 -3.62 -14.53 -2.93
C ILE A 67 -4.45 -14.08 -1.72
N GLU A 68 -4.67 -12.78 -1.56
CA GLU A 68 -5.47 -12.22 -0.47
C GLU A 68 -6.91 -12.75 -0.50
N LYS A 69 -7.51 -12.85 -1.70
CA LYS A 69 -8.83 -13.46 -1.87
C LYS A 69 -8.81 -14.95 -1.47
N LEU A 70 -7.83 -15.71 -1.94
CA LEU A 70 -7.69 -17.13 -1.63
C LEU A 70 -7.55 -17.41 -0.13
N ILE A 71 -6.85 -16.53 0.63
CA ILE A 71 -6.64 -16.72 2.07
C ILE A 71 -7.88 -16.34 2.89
N ARG A 72 -8.73 -15.46 2.36
CA ARG A 72 -9.94 -14.99 3.03
C ARG A 72 -11.12 -15.96 2.90
N ASP A 73 -11.16 -16.70 1.79
CA ASP A 73 -12.16 -17.74 1.50
C ASP A 73 -11.76 -19.08 2.15
#